data_AF-A0A521I6N1-F1
#
_entry.id   AF-A0A521I6N1-F1
#
_cell.length_a   1.000
_cell.length_b   1.000
_cell.length_c   1.000
_cell.angle_alpha   90.00
_cell.angle_beta   90.00
_cell.angle_gamma   90.00
#
_symmetry.space_group_name_H-M   'P 1'
#
loop_
_entity.id
_entity.type
_entity.pdbx_description
1 polymer ?
#
loop_
_entity_poly.entity_id
_entity_poly.type
_entity_poly.pdbx_seq_one_letter_code
_entity_poly.pdbx_strand_id
1 'polypeptide(L)'
;TPQRFSALLEIYAYTGGAHGSTTLVPINVDIPSGTEILLSDLWKTSQGGVAAEPKTHAEPNARAESDWAGWNEWLRALSETARPLLAAELKRTSGASPDADWLEEGTLPAAANFRIFTLKGDTLIFRFAQYQVAPYSSGMPEITIPLEAVRQLARSRKTGAPQ
;
A
#
# COMPACT_ATOMS: atom_id res chain seq x y z
N THR A 1 -12.25 2.64 -21.57
CA THR A 1 -11.22 2.96 -20.56
C THR A 1 -11.92 3.28 -19.26
N PRO A 2 -11.44 2.78 -18.10
CA PRO A 2 -11.99 3.17 -16.81
C PRO A 2 -11.97 4.70 -16.66
N GLN A 3 -13.07 5.30 -16.21
CA GLN A 3 -13.13 6.72 -15.92
C GLN A 3 -12.94 6.90 -14.42
N ARG A 4 -11.72 7.21 -14.01
CA ARG A 4 -11.32 7.32 -12.59
C ARG A 4 -10.84 8.74 -12.31
N PHE A 5 -11.21 9.27 -11.16
CA PHE A 5 -10.60 10.45 -10.57
C PHE A 5 -9.70 10.01 -9.42
N SER A 6 -8.46 10.49 -9.40
CA SER A 6 -7.53 10.26 -8.31
C SER A 6 -6.79 11.54 -7.95
N ALA A 7 -6.74 11.84 -6.65
CA ALA A 7 -6.01 12.97 -6.10
C ALA A 7 -5.53 12.66 -4.67
N LEU A 8 -4.53 13.38 -4.21
CA LEU A 8 -4.06 13.31 -2.84
C LEU A 8 -4.19 14.68 -2.19
N LEU A 9 -4.96 14.77 -1.12
CA LEU A 9 -5.07 15.98 -0.31
C LEU A 9 -4.03 15.92 0.81
N GLU A 10 -3.18 16.94 0.89
CA GLU A 10 -2.21 17.13 1.97
C GLU A 10 -2.72 18.22 2.91
N ILE A 11 -3.05 17.84 4.15
CA ILE A 11 -3.57 18.76 5.17
C ILE A 11 -2.48 18.96 6.21
N TYR A 12 -1.89 20.16 6.23
CA TYR A 12 -0.92 20.55 7.24
C TYR A 12 -1.59 21.32 8.39
N ALA A 13 -1.26 20.96 9.62
CA ALA A 13 -1.68 21.68 10.82
C ALA A 13 -0.48 21.95 11.74
N TYR A 14 -0.42 23.15 12.30
CA TYR A 14 0.54 23.52 13.34
C TYR A 14 -0.19 24.10 14.55
N THR A 15 -0.16 23.40 15.66
CA THR A 15 -0.84 23.77 16.91
C THR A 15 0.15 24.20 18.00
N GLY A 16 1.35 24.63 17.62
CA GLY A 16 2.48 24.89 18.53
C GLY A 16 3.36 23.66 18.76
N GLY A 17 4.60 23.86 19.22
CA GLY A 17 5.59 22.80 19.43
C GLY A 17 6.73 22.80 18.40
N ALA A 18 7.49 21.69 18.33
CA ALA A 18 8.69 21.59 17.51
C ALA A 18 8.42 21.56 16.00
N HIS A 19 7.29 20.97 15.57
CA HIS A 19 6.87 20.93 14.16
C HIS A 19 5.36 20.72 14.04
N GLY A 20 4.80 20.97 12.85
CA GLY A 20 3.43 20.62 12.53
C GLY A 20 3.25 19.14 12.21
N SER A 21 2.03 18.77 11.85
CA SER A 21 1.65 17.43 11.41
C SER A 21 0.94 17.53 10.07
N THR A 22 1.26 16.61 9.16
CA THR A 22 0.59 16.49 7.87
C THR A 22 -0.25 15.22 7.82
N THR A 23 -1.53 15.37 7.50
CA THR A 23 -2.42 14.25 7.19
C THR A 23 -2.55 14.12 5.67
N LEU A 24 -2.38 12.90 5.17
CA LEU A 24 -2.54 12.55 3.76
C LEU A 24 -3.89 11.87 3.56
N VAL A 25 -4.75 12.45 2.72
CA VAL A 25 -6.08 11.92 2.42
C VAL A 25 -6.17 11.57 0.94
N PRO A 26 -6.08 10.28 0.57
CA PRO A 26 -6.25 9.86 -0.82
C PRO A 26 -7.72 9.97 -1.22
N ILE A 27 -7.95 10.37 -2.46
CA ILE A 27 -9.28 10.40 -3.09
C ILE A 27 -9.18 9.56 -4.34
N ASN A 28 -9.89 8.44 -4.39
CA ASN A 28 -9.95 7.56 -5.56
C ASN A 28 -11.42 7.24 -5.84
N VAL A 29 -11.95 7.70 -6.96
CA VAL A 29 -13.38 7.61 -7.28
C VAL A 29 -13.57 7.09 -8.69
N ASP A 30 -14.48 6.14 -8.86
CA ASP A 30 -15.04 5.76 -10.16
C ASP A 30 -16.04 6.83 -10.59
N ILE A 31 -15.74 7.56 -11.66
CA ILE A 31 -16.50 8.75 -12.07
C ILE A 31 -17.97 8.40 -12.41
N PRO A 32 -18.26 7.32 -13.17
CA PRO A 32 -19.64 6.98 -13.52
C PRO A 32 -20.53 6.65 -12.31
N SER A 33 -20.00 5.89 -11.35
CA SER A 33 -20.77 5.47 -10.18
C SER A 33 -20.68 6.44 -8.99
N GLY A 34 -19.66 7.31 -8.96
CA GLY A 34 -19.33 8.12 -7.79
C GLY A 34 -18.82 7.31 -6.59
N THR A 35 -18.53 6.01 -6.77
CA THR A 35 -18.11 5.13 -5.69
C THR A 35 -16.60 5.24 -5.45
N GLU A 36 -16.18 5.16 -4.19
CA GLU A 36 -14.78 5.04 -3.83
C GLU A 36 -14.17 3.77 -4.43
N ILE A 37 -12.95 3.89 -4.95
CA ILE A 37 -12.14 2.77 -5.42
C ILE A 37 -11.22 2.37 -4.27
N LEU A 38 -11.49 1.22 -3.66
CA LEU A 38 -10.61 0.66 -2.65
C LEU A 38 -9.42 -0.04 -3.31
N LEU A 39 -8.30 -0.16 -2.59
CA LEU A 39 -7.13 -0.88 -3.08
C LEU A 39 -7.49 -2.34 -3.45
N SER A 40 -8.36 -2.97 -2.66
CA SER A 40 -8.84 -4.33 -2.90
C SER A 40 -9.69 -4.47 -4.17
N ASP A 41 -10.39 -3.42 -4.62
CA ASP A 41 -11.21 -3.45 -5.84
C ASP A 41 -10.35 -3.57 -7.11
N LEU A 42 -9.12 -3.06 -7.05
CA LEU A 42 -8.13 -3.21 -8.12
C LEU A 42 -7.65 -4.65 -8.27
N TRP A 43 -7.93 -5.50 -7.29
CA TRP A 43 -7.54 -6.90 -7.26
C TRP A 43 -8.67 -7.88 -7.59
N LYS A 44 -9.91 -7.53 -7.22
CA LYS A 44 -11.13 -8.32 -7.50
C LYS A 44 -11.34 -8.62 -8.99
N THR A 45 -10.82 -7.78 -9.88
CA THR A 45 -10.93 -7.98 -11.33
C THR A 45 -10.01 -9.06 -11.89
N SER A 46 -9.14 -9.67 -11.07
CA SER A 46 -8.21 -10.72 -11.54
C SER A 46 -8.53 -12.14 -11.04
N GLN A 47 -9.33 -12.31 -9.99
CA GLN A 47 -9.74 -13.62 -9.47
C GLN A 47 -11.13 -13.54 -8.86
N GLY A 48 -11.98 -14.52 -9.16
CA GLY A 48 -13.33 -14.62 -8.62
C GLY A 48 -13.36 -14.37 -7.11
N GLY A 49 -14.10 -13.31 -6.72
CA GLY A 49 -14.54 -13.00 -5.37
C GLY A 49 -13.49 -13.14 -4.26
N VAL A 50 -12.71 -12.09 -4.00
CA VAL A 50 -12.17 -11.89 -2.65
C VAL A 50 -13.26 -11.24 -1.80
N ALA A 51 -13.70 -11.95 -0.75
CA ALA A 51 -14.68 -11.40 0.18
C ALA A 51 -14.10 -10.17 0.92
N ALA A 52 -14.96 -9.43 1.60
CA ALA A 52 -14.61 -8.14 2.21
C ALA A 52 -13.49 -8.27 3.26
N GLU A 53 -12.69 -7.20 3.42
CA GLU A 53 -11.73 -7.05 4.52
C GLU A 53 -12.43 -7.25 5.88
N PRO A 54 -11.81 -7.98 6.84
CA PRO A 54 -12.34 -8.06 8.19
C PRO A 54 -12.23 -6.69 8.88
N LYS A 55 -13.36 -6.15 9.35
CA LYS A 55 -13.50 -4.78 9.88
C LYS A 55 -12.92 -4.56 11.28
N THR A 56 -12.07 -5.43 11.83
CA THR A 56 -11.61 -5.30 13.23
C THR A 56 -10.17 -5.77 13.44
N HIS A 57 -9.34 -4.87 14.00
CA HIS A 57 -8.03 -5.12 14.63
C HIS A 57 -8.20 -5.93 15.94
N ALA A 58 -8.71 -7.17 15.88
CA ALA A 58 -8.58 -8.12 16.98
C ALA A 58 -7.61 -9.21 16.53
N GLU A 59 -6.58 -9.46 17.36
CA GLU A 59 -5.43 -10.32 17.07
C GLU A 59 -5.80 -11.67 16.41
N PRO A 60 -5.07 -12.11 15.36
CA PRO A 60 -5.41 -13.31 14.62
C PRO A 60 -4.81 -14.57 15.27
N ASN A 61 -5.22 -14.89 16.49
CA ASN A 61 -4.73 -16.08 17.20
C ASN A 61 -5.76 -17.23 17.12
N ALA A 62 -6.23 -17.62 15.92
CA ALA A 62 -7.21 -18.73 15.83
C ALA A 62 -7.36 -19.47 14.47
N ARG A 63 -6.57 -19.20 13.41
CA ARG A 63 -6.63 -20.01 12.18
C ARG A 63 -5.24 -20.43 11.72
N ALA A 64 -5.15 -21.57 11.03
CA ALA A 64 -3.90 -22.08 10.49
C ALA A 64 -3.43 -21.21 9.33
N GLU A 65 -2.11 -21.02 9.17
CA GLU A 65 -1.49 -20.22 8.09
C GLU A 65 -1.98 -20.59 6.68
N SER A 66 -2.36 -21.86 6.47
CA SER A 66 -2.92 -22.40 5.24
C SER A 66 -4.28 -21.81 4.85
N ASP A 67 -5.09 -21.37 5.82
CA ASP A 67 -6.45 -20.85 5.59
C ASP A 67 -6.43 -19.41 5.05
N TRP A 68 -5.28 -18.73 5.12
CA TRP A 68 -5.07 -17.36 4.62
C TRP A 68 -4.25 -17.29 3.32
N ALA A 69 -3.71 -18.42 2.83
CA ALA A 69 -2.74 -18.46 1.75
C ALA A 69 -3.27 -17.86 0.43
N GLY A 70 -4.56 -18.04 0.09
CA GLY A 70 -5.14 -17.48 -1.15
C GLY A 70 -5.41 -15.97 -1.13
N TRP A 71 -5.57 -15.40 0.07
CA TRP A 71 -6.10 -14.05 0.31
C TRP A 71 -5.03 -12.96 0.37
N ASN A 72 -3.78 -13.34 0.67
CA ASN A 72 -2.70 -12.39 0.95
C ASN A 72 -1.59 -12.35 -0.11
N GLU A 73 -1.63 -13.16 -1.18
CA GLU A 73 -0.53 -13.19 -2.15
C GLU A 73 -0.27 -11.86 -2.84
N TRP A 74 -1.32 -11.06 -3.07
CA TRP A 74 -1.14 -9.75 -3.66
C TRP A 74 -0.64 -8.70 -2.69
N LEU A 75 -1.00 -8.78 -1.41
CA LEU A 75 -0.45 -7.92 -0.37
C LEU A 75 1.00 -8.28 -0.09
N ARG A 76 1.35 -9.59 -0.12
CA ARG A 76 2.73 -10.09 -0.07
C ARG A 76 3.53 -9.56 -1.27
N ALA A 77 3.03 -9.76 -2.48
CA ALA A 77 3.64 -9.25 -3.70
C ALA A 77 3.80 -7.71 -3.68
N LEU A 78 2.80 -6.98 -3.19
CA LEU A 78 2.86 -5.53 -3.07
C LEU A 78 3.94 -5.10 -2.08
N SER A 79 4.02 -5.75 -0.92
CA SER A 79 5.04 -5.48 0.11
C SER A 79 6.45 -5.73 -0.41
N GLU A 80 6.65 -6.88 -1.07
CA GLU A 80 7.93 -7.25 -1.67
C GLU A 80 8.32 -6.32 -2.81
N THR A 81 7.37 -5.86 -3.61
CA THR A 81 7.61 -4.88 -4.68
C THR A 81 7.96 -3.51 -4.09
N ALA A 82 7.30 -3.12 -2.98
CA ALA A 82 7.45 -1.80 -2.38
C ALA A 82 8.80 -1.59 -1.70
N ARG A 83 9.30 -2.59 -0.96
CA ARG A 83 10.55 -2.49 -0.17
C ARG A 83 11.77 -1.99 -0.97
N PRO A 84 12.16 -2.59 -2.10
CA PRO A 84 13.31 -2.10 -2.87
C PRO A 84 13.08 -0.71 -3.47
N LEU A 85 11.83 -0.36 -3.82
CA LEU A 85 11.49 0.97 -4.33
C LEU A 85 11.58 2.03 -3.24
N LEU A 86 11.09 1.74 -2.04
CA LEU A 86 11.23 2.61 -0.87
C LEU A 86 12.68 2.79 -0.48
N ALA A 87 13.46 1.71 -0.51
CA ALA A 87 14.87 1.79 -0.20
C ALA A 87 15.62 2.72 -1.17
N ALA A 88 15.32 2.62 -2.47
CA ALA A 88 15.86 3.51 -3.48
C ALA A 88 15.39 4.97 -3.29
N GLU A 89 14.10 5.18 -2.98
CA GLU A 89 13.53 6.52 -2.78
C GLU A 89 14.10 7.21 -1.54
N LEU A 90 14.21 6.50 -0.41
CA LEU A 90 14.78 7.04 0.82
C LEU A 90 16.25 7.40 0.64
N LYS A 91 17.02 6.54 -0.04
CA LYS A 91 18.41 6.84 -0.39
C LYS A 91 18.52 8.08 -1.28
N ARG A 92 17.61 8.22 -2.25
CA ARG A 92 17.57 9.35 -3.19
C ARG A 92 17.22 10.67 -2.51
N THR A 93 16.29 10.66 -1.55
CA THR A 93 15.73 11.89 -0.94
C THR A 93 16.44 12.31 0.33
N SER A 94 16.87 11.36 1.15
CA SER A 94 17.49 11.64 2.46
C SER A 94 19.02 11.46 2.47
N GLY A 95 19.59 10.78 1.46
CA GLY A 95 21.00 10.40 1.43
C GLY A 95 21.39 9.32 2.45
N ALA A 96 20.49 8.96 3.38
CA ALA A 96 20.71 7.91 4.35
C ALA A 96 20.38 6.52 3.77
N SER A 97 21.09 5.50 4.25
CA SER A 97 20.66 4.13 4.05
C SER A 97 19.35 3.91 4.82
N PRO A 98 18.31 3.36 4.19
CA PRO A 98 17.07 3.03 4.86
C PRO A 98 17.31 1.93 5.91
N ASP A 99 16.69 2.07 7.07
CA ASP A 99 16.69 1.03 8.10
C ASP A 99 15.77 -0.12 7.64
N ALA A 100 16.30 -1.34 7.67
CA ALA A 100 15.59 -2.53 7.19
C ALA A 100 14.35 -2.85 8.04
N ASP A 101 14.42 -2.62 9.35
CA ASP A 101 13.32 -2.92 10.28
C ASP A 101 12.16 -1.97 10.04
N TRP A 102 12.45 -0.68 9.85
CA TRP A 102 11.45 0.33 9.47
C TRP A 102 10.75 0.00 8.15
N LEU A 103 11.53 -0.43 7.15
CA LEU A 103 10.96 -0.85 5.88
C LEU A 103 10.09 -2.09 6.04
N GLU A 104 10.52 -3.08 6.82
CA GLU A 104 9.77 -4.31 7.04
C GLU A 104 8.44 -4.06 7.77
N GLU A 105 8.49 -3.40 8.92
CA GLU A 105 7.33 -3.09 9.76
C GLU A 105 6.32 -2.19 9.02
N GLY A 106 6.81 -1.11 8.40
CA GLY A 106 6.00 -0.14 7.68
C GLY A 106 5.37 -0.67 6.38
N THR A 107 5.80 -1.86 5.93
CA THR A 107 5.32 -2.54 4.72
C THR A 107 4.90 -3.99 4.96
N LEU A 108 4.48 -4.36 6.18
CA LEU A 108 3.84 -5.68 6.37
C LEU A 108 2.66 -5.83 5.38
N PRO A 109 2.37 -7.06 4.90
CA PRO A 109 1.37 -7.34 3.86
C PRO A 109 -0.07 -7.17 4.36
N ALA A 110 -0.43 -5.93 4.66
CA ALA A 110 -1.71 -5.49 5.17
C ALA A 110 -2.18 -4.26 4.39
N ALA A 111 -3.46 -4.22 4.01
CA ALA A 111 -4.02 -3.09 3.26
C ALA A 111 -3.84 -1.74 3.98
N ALA A 112 -3.86 -1.75 5.32
CA ALA A 112 -3.64 -0.57 6.16
C ALA A 112 -2.26 0.11 5.92
N ASN A 113 -1.24 -0.66 5.57
CA ASN A 113 0.11 -0.14 5.25
C ASN A 113 0.19 0.50 3.87
N PHE A 114 -0.80 0.24 3.01
CA PHE A 114 -0.89 0.74 1.64
C PHE A 114 -2.14 1.61 1.42
N ARG A 115 -2.72 2.13 2.52
CA ARG A 115 -4.00 2.88 2.49
C ARG A 115 -3.91 4.23 1.78
N ILE A 116 -2.73 4.86 1.74
CA ILE A 116 -2.51 6.15 1.08
C ILE A 116 -1.99 5.87 -0.33
N PHE A 117 -2.91 5.72 -1.27
CA PHE A 117 -2.59 5.50 -2.67
C PHE A 117 -3.42 6.37 -3.60
N THR A 118 -2.88 6.64 -4.78
CA THR A 118 -3.60 7.27 -5.90
C THR A 118 -3.34 6.51 -7.20
N LEU A 119 -4.14 6.78 -8.23
CA LEU A 119 -4.01 6.14 -9.55
C LEU A 119 -3.61 7.14 -10.62
N LYS A 120 -2.67 6.73 -11.47
CA LYS A 120 -2.37 7.38 -12.76
C LYS A 120 -2.45 6.32 -13.86
N GLY A 121 -3.62 6.20 -14.49
CA GLY A 121 -3.92 5.08 -15.39
C GLY A 121 -3.93 3.75 -14.63
N ASP A 122 -3.08 2.80 -15.06
CA ASP A 122 -2.87 1.51 -14.39
C ASP A 122 -1.62 1.51 -13.48
N THR A 123 -1.18 2.70 -13.06
CA THR A 123 -0.07 2.87 -12.13
C THR A 123 -0.58 3.30 -10.77
N LEU A 124 -0.16 2.59 -9.73
CA LEU A 124 -0.38 2.93 -8.33
C LEU A 124 0.73 3.86 -7.86
N ILE A 125 0.36 4.94 -7.17
CA ILE A 125 1.30 5.83 -6.51
C ILE A 125 0.99 5.75 -5.02
N PHE A 126 1.91 5.21 -4.22
CA PHE A 126 1.76 5.09 -2.78
C PHE A 126 2.57 6.17 -2.08
N ARG A 127 2.00 6.76 -1.03
CA ARG A 127 2.70 7.66 -0.13
C ARG A 127 2.70 7.10 1.28
N PHE A 128 3.83 7.17 1.96
CA PHE A 128 3.99 6.62 3.29
C PHE A 128 3.96 7.75 4.30
N ALA A 129 3.14 7.61 5.34
CA ALA A 129 3.00 8.66 6.35
C ALA A 129 4.32 8.86 7.11
N GLN A 130 4.43 10.02 7.77
CA GLN A 130 5.54 10.28 8.69
C GLN A 130 5.62 9.15 9.73
N TYR A 131 6.83 8.70 10.03
CA TYR A 131 7.10 7.57 10.92
C TYR A 131 6.58 6.19 10.48
N GLN A 132 6.11 6.02 9.24
CA GLN A 132 5.70 4.68 8.80
C GLN A 132 6.89 3.82 8.39
N VAL A 133 7.79 4.36 7.56
CA VAL A 133 8.91 3.62 6.94
C VAL A 133 10.27 4.28 7.15
N ALA A 134 10.28 5.44 7.80
CA ALA A 134 11.48 6.19 8.16
C ALA A 134 11.14 7.27 9.21
N PRO A 135 12.14 7.84 9.91
CA PRO A 135 11.95 8.98 10.81
C PRO A 135 11.35 10.21 10.10
N TYR A 136 10.78 11.13 10.88
CA TYR A 136 10.15 12.37 10.39
C TYR A 136 11.04 13.18 9.43
N SER A 137 12.35 13.24 9.69
CA SER A 137 13.31 13.98 8.86
C SER A 137 13.39 13.49 7.42
N SER A 138 12.97 12.24 7.16
CA SER A 138 12.90 11.65 5.83
C SER A 138 11.60 12.03 5.08
N GLY A 139 10.71 12.80 5.69
CA GLY A 139 9.46 13.26 5.08
C GLY A 139 8.44 12.13 4.90
N MET A 140 7.74 12.14 3.77
CA MET A 140 6.71 11.16 3.41
C MET A 140 7.06 10.54 2.05
N PRO A 141 7.81 9.42 2.05
CA PRO A 141 8.29 8.80 0.82
C PRO A 141 7.17 8.41 -0.14
N GLU A 142 7.44 8.53 -1.44
CA GLU A 142 6.52 8.16 -2.51
C GLU A 142 7.13 7.09 -3.40
N ILE A 143 6.36 6.05 -3.73
CA ILE A 143 6.76 5.04 -4.71
C ILE A 143 5.67 4.87 -5.76
N THR A 144 6.10 4.48 -6.95
CA THR A 144 5.24 4.25 -8.11
C THR A 144 5.34 2.79 -8.52
N ILE A 145 4.22 2.09 -8.62
CA ILE A 145 4.15 0.66 -8.95
C ILE A 145 3.11 0.43 -10.05
N PRO A 146 3.51 -0.12 -11.23
CA PRO A 146 2.54 -0.59 -12.21
C PRO A 146 1.67 -1.71 -11.63
N LEU A 147 0.34 -1.62 -11.79
CA LEU A 147 -0.59 -2.61 -11.24
C LEU A 147 -0.28 -4.04 -11.72
N GLU A 148 0.16 -4.19 -12.97
CA GLU A 148 0.51 -5.50 -13.52
C GLU A 148 1.77 -6.12 -12.90
N ALA A 149 2.72 -5.31 -12.40
CA ALA A 149 3.92 -5.84 -11.74
C ALA A 149 3.56 -6.61 -10.46
N VAL A 150 2.67 -6.04 -9.64
CA VAL A 150 2.13 -6.73 -8.46
C VAL A 150 1.37 -7.98 -8.89
N ARG A 151 0.59 -7.91 -9.98
CA ARG A 151 -0.28 -9.02 -10.41
C ARG A 151 0.55 -10.21 -10.88
N GLN A 152 1.61 -9.96 -11.62
CA GLN A 152 2.53 -10.99 -12.08
C GLN A 152 3.21 -11.70 -10.91
N LEU A 153 3.72 -10.95 -9.92
CA LEU A 153 4.37 -11.52 -8.75
C LEU A 153 3.39 -12.33 -7.88
N ALA A 154 2.16 -11.84 -7.69
CA ALA A 154 1.15 -12.60 -6.96
C ALA A 154 0.76 -13.91 -7.68
N ARG A 155 0.71 -13.91 -9.03
CA ARG A 155 0.41 -15.12 -9.81
C ARG A 155 1.54 -16.14 -9.73
N SER A 156 2.81 -15.71 -9.83
CA SER A 156 3.95 -16.64 -9.80
C SER A 156 4.08 -17.38 -8.46
N ARG A 157 3.70 -16.73 -7.36
CA ARG A 157 3.66 -17.34 -6.01
C ARG A 157 2.57 -18.39 -5.87
N LYS A 158 1.37 -18.15 -6.44
CA LYS A 158 0.28 -19.14 -6.45
C LYS A 158 0.65 -20.43 -7.18
N THR A 159 1.49 -20.36 -8.22
CA THR A 159 1.92 -21.53 -9.00
C THR A 159 3.10 -22.29 -8.40
N GLY A 160 3.71 -21.78 -7.32
CA GLY A 160 4.92 -22.34 -6.68
C GLY A 160 4.69 -23.05 -5.35
N ALA A 161 3.45 -23.19 -4.87
CA ALA A 161 3.16 -23.94 -3.65
C ALA A 161 3.29 -25.47 -3.92
N PRO A 162 4.07 -26.23 -3.12
CA PRO A 162 4.02 -27.68 -3.20
C PRO A 162 2.63 -28.17 -2.80
N GLN A 163 2.08 -29.12 -3.57
CA GLN A 163 0.89 -29.89 -3.19
C GLN A 163 1.18 -30.76 -1.96
#